data_AF-A0A9Q0TBZ5-F1
#
_entry.id   AF-A0A9Q0TBZ5-F1
#
_cell.length_a   1.000
_cell.length_b   1.000
_cell.length_c   1.000
_cell.angle_alpha   90.00
_cell.angle_beta   90.00
_cell.angle_gamma   90.00
#
_symmetry.space_group_name_H-M   'P 1'
#
loop_
_entity.id
_entity.type
_entity.pdbx_description
1 polymer ?
#
loop_
_entity_poly.entity_id
_entity_poly.type
_entity_poly.pdbx_seq_one_letter_code
_entity_poly.pdbx_strand_id
1 'polypeptide(L)'
;MDEIEAVAKLAKACLNSMGENRPTIKQVSDELAKLNDHNQKSWTRQKNDETDSLLGETSQSPCKKADQPMTPQTVISFQIENYTDSI
;
A
#
# COMPACT_ATOMS: atom_id res chain seq x y z
N MET A 1 17.20 -3.16 17.71
CA MET A 1 16.04 -3.97 17.28
C MET A 1 16.01 -3.89 15.77
N ASP A 2 15.77 -5.00 15.09
CA ASP A 2 15.65 -5.01 13.64
C ASP A 2 14.46 -4.14 13.20
N GLU A 3 14.58 -3.41 12.09
CA GLU A 3 13.53 -2.50 11.61
C GLU A 3 12.23 -3.23 11.28
N ILE A 4 12.34 -4.42 10.69
CA ILE A 4 11.19 -5.26 10.38
C ILE A 4 10.52 -5.73 11.66
N GLU A 5 11.30 -6.09 12.68
CA GLU A 5 10.77 -6.49 13.99
C GLU A 5 10.01 -5.34 14.65
N ALA A 6 10.53 -4.11 14.59
CA ALA A 6 9.90 -2.94 15.17
C ALA A 6 8.58 -2.57 14.45
N VAL A 7 8.58 -2.57 13.12
CA VAL A 7 7.38 -2.33 12.31
C VAL A 7 6.33 -3.43 12.53
N ALA A 8 6.76 -4.69 12.61
CA ALA A 8 5.85 -5.82 12.88
C ALA A 8 5.17 -5.70 14.25
N LYS A 9 5.91 -5.27 15.28
CA LYS A 9 5.34 -5.02 16.62
C LYS A 9 4.31 -3.89 16.60
N LEU A 10 4.63 -2.79 15.90
CA LEU A 10 3.71 -1.67 15.76
C LEU A 10 2.44 -2.09 14.99
N ALA A 11 2.58 -2.81 13.89
CA ALA A 11 1.46 -3.35 13.11
C ALA A 11 0.57 -4.28 13.96
N LYS A 12 1.18 -5.16 14.76
CA LYS A 12 0.45 -6.04 15.69
C LYS A 12 -0.36 -5.25 16.72
N ALA A 13 0.18 -4.14 17.23
CA ALA A 13 -0.55 -3.26 18.15
C ALA A 13 -1.73 -2.56 17.47
N CYS A 14 -1.54 -2.04 16.25
CA CYS A 14 -2.60 -1.42 15.45
C CYS A 14 -3.75 -2.39 15.12
N LEU A 15 -3.43 -3.67 14.93
CA LEU A 15 -4.38 -4.74 14.61
C LEU A 15 -4.92 -5.47 15.84
N ASN A 16 -4.86 -4.85 17.03
CA ASN A 16 -5.44 -5.45 18.23
C ASN A 16 -6.94 -5.75 18.03
N SER A 17 -7.37 -6.95 18.43
CA SER A 17 -8.77 -7.37 18.33
C SER A 17 -9.69 -6.53 19.20
N MET A 18 -9.18 -6.01 20.32
CA MET A 18 -9.87 -5.04 21.18
C MET A 18 -9.54 -3.62 20.70
N GLY A 19 -10.54 -2.91 20.19
CA GLY A 19 -10.39 -1.56 19.66
C GLY A 19 -9.80 -0.55 20.65
N GLU A 20 -10.17 -0.66 21.93
CA GLU A 20 -9.66 0.21 23.02
C GLU A 20 -8.16 0.04 23.29
N ASN A 21 -7.60 -1.11 22.93
CA ASN A 21 -6.17 -1.40 23.08
C ASN A 21 -5.34 -0.98 21.86
N ARG A 22 -5.98 -0.50 20.78
CA ARG A 22 -5.26 0.01 19.62
C ARG A 22 -4.61 1.34 19.98
N PRO A 23 -3.38 1.59 19.52
CA PRO A 23 -2.73 2.88 19.73
C PRO A 23 -3.51 3.98 19.01
N THR A 24 -3.44 5.18 19.56
CA THR A 24 -3.91 6.38 18.87
C THR A 24 -3.04 6.67 17.65
N ILE A 25 -3.59 7.33 16.63
CA ILE A 25 -2.82 7.71 15.44
C ILE A 25 -1.59 8.55 15.80
N LYS A 26 -1.69 9.38 16.84
CA LYS A 26 -0.55 10.15 17.36
C LYS A 26 0.59 9.24 17.82
N GLN A 27 0.28 8.22 18.63
CA GLN A 27 1.28 7.25 19.08
C GLN A 27 1.89 6.46 17.92
N VAL A 28 1.09 6.10 16.92
CA VAL A 28 1.59 5.42 15.71
C VAL A 28 2.54 6.33 14.95
N SER A 29 2.19 7.60 14.75
CA SER A 29 3.06 8.58 14.09
C SER A 29 4.36 8.80 14.87
N ASP A 30 4.29 8.91 16.20
CA ASP A 30 5.47 9.10 17.05
C ASP A 30 6.42 7.88 16.98
N GLU A 31 5.89 6.65 16.97
CA GLU A 31 6.71 5.44 16.81
C GLU A 31 7.32 5.32 15.41
N LEU A 32 6.57 5.64 14.35
CA LEU A 32 7.10 5.65 12.99
C LEU A 32 8.17 6.72 12.80
N ALA A 33 8.01 7.90 13.40
CA ALA A 33 9.01 8.97 13.35
C ALA A 33 10.33 8.53 14.00
N LYS A 34 10.26 7.84 15.14
CA LYS A 34 11.45 7.26 15.78
C LYS A 34 12.17 6.28 14.86
N LEU A 35 11.44 5.41 14.16
CA LEU A 35 12.06 4.46 13.21
C LEU A 35 12.68 5.16 12.01
N ASN A 36 12.03 6.21 11.50
CA ASN A 36 12.52 7.02 10.39
C ASN A 36 13.81 7.79 10.74
N ASP A 37 13.91 8.35 11.96
CA ASP A 37 15.10 9.10 12.40
C ASP A 37 16.36 8.21 12.44
N HIS A 38 16.20 6.92 12.74
CA HIS A 38 17.31 5.96 12.71
C HIS A 38 17.73 5.59 11.27
N ASN A 39 16.84 5.76 10.29
CA ASN A 39 16.98 5.27 8.93
C ASN A 39 16.97 6.38 7.87
N GLN A 40 17.19 7.64 8.27
CA GLN A 40 17.03 8.84 7.43
C GLN A 40 17.80 8.79 6.09
N LYS A 41 18.85 7.95 5.99
CA LYS A 41 19.64 7.75 4.76
C LYS A 41 19.05 6.74 3.77
N SER A 42 18.23 5.78 4.21
CA SER A 42 17.71 4.69 3.37
C SER A 42 16.31 5.00 2.85
N TRP A 43 15.44 5.58 3.69
CA TRP A 43 14.09 5.96 3.25
C TRP A 43 14.11 7.12 2.23
N THR A 44 14.95 8.13 2.46
CA THR A 44 15.09 9.30 1.55
C THR A 44 15.75 8.92 0.21
N ARG A 45 16.49 7.81 0.16
CA ARG A 45 17.11 7.28 -1.07
C ARG A 45 16.10 6.52 -1.95
N GLN A 46 14.87 6.30 -1.47
CA GLN A 46 13.87 5.49 -2.14
C GLN A 46 12.87 6.30 -2.99
N LYS A 47 13.17 7.56 -3.32
CA LYS A 47 12.60 8.17 -4.52
C LYS A 47 13.27 7.52 -5.73
N ASN A 48 12.88 6.28 -6.00
CA ASN A 48 13.34 5.50 -7.13
C ASN A 48 12.46 5.84 -8.33
N ASP A 49 13.10 6.12 -9.46
CA ASP A 49 12.45 6.40 -10.73
C ASP A 49 11.45 5.29 -11.14
N GLU A 50 11.64 4.07 -10.63
CA GLU A 50 10.71 2.94 -10.80
C GLU A 50 9.32 3.19 -10.20
N THR A 51 9.23 3.78 -9.01
CA THR A 51 7.92 4.05 -8.38
C THR A 51 7.20 5.17 -9.11
N ASP A 52 7.94 6.20 -9.53
CA ASP A 52 7.39 7.27 -10.37
C ASP A 52 6.95 6.73 -11.74
N SER A 53 7.69 5.77 -12.33
CA SER A 53 7.31 5.11 -13.60
C SER A 53 6.04 4.27 -13.46
N LEU A 54 5.88 3.49 -12.38
CA LEU A 54 4.70 2.66 -12.16
C LEU A 54 3.44 3.48 -11.85
N LEU A 55 3.61 4.65 -11.21
CA LEU A 55 2.50 5.56 -10.86
C LEU A 55 2.24 6.64 -11.93
N GLY A 56 3.17 6.85 -12.87
CA GLY A 56 3.15 7.92 -13.87
C GLY A 56 2.15 7.72 -15.01
N GLU A 57 1.65 6.50 -15.23
CA GLU A 57 0.82 6.20 -16.40
C GLU A 57 -0.70 6.30 -16.16
N THR A 58 -1.19 6.44 -14.93
CA THR A 58 -2.65 6.45 -14.68
C THR A 58 -3.34 7.82 -14.85
N SER A 59 -2.62 8.89 -15.21
CA SER A 59 -3.21 10.24 -15.30
C SER A 59 -3.62 10.69 -16.71
N GLN A 60 -3.42 9.89 -17.75
CA GLN A 60 -4.20 10.06 -18.98
C GLN A 60 -5.50 9.28 -18.85
N SER A 61 -6.37 9.72 -17.93
CA SER A 61 -7.79 9.57 -18.21
C SER A 61 -8.03 10.38 -19.49
N PRO A 62 -8.49 9.77 -20.58
CA PRO A 62 -9.05 10.58 -21.61
C PRO A 62 -10.40 11.02 -21.04
N CYS A 63 -10.45 12.22 -20.48
CA CYS A 63 -11.68 13.01 -20.58
C CYS A 63 -11.87 13.24 -22.09
N LYS A 64 -12.36 12.22 -22.79
CA LYS A 64 -12.85 12.32 -24.15
C LYS A 64 -13.97 13.35 -24.01
N LYS A 65 -13.77 14.52 -24.63
CA LYS A 65 -14.90 15.39 -24.93
C LYS A 65 -15.94 14.50 -25.61
N ALA A 66 -17.17 14.55 -25.09
CA ALA A 66 -18.29 13.77 -25.59
C ALA A 66 -18.31 13.91 -27.11
N ASP A 67 -18.15 12.78 -27.81
CA ASP A 67 -18.51 12.50 -29.21
C ASP A 67 -17.67 11.33 -29.76
N GLN A 68 -17.80 10.11 -29.19
CA GLN A 68 -17.47 8.89 -29.96
C GLN A 68 -18.19 7.64 -29.42
N PRO A 69 -18.61 6.70 -30.30
CA PRO A 69 -19.47 5.57 -29.94
C PRO A 69 -18.75 4.57 -29.02
N MET A 70 -19.46 4.11 -27.98
CA MET A 70 -18.99 3.09 -27.04
C MET A 70 -18.69 1.79 -27.79
N THR A 71 -17.42 1.39 -27.80
CA THR A 71 -17.06 0.00 -28.11
C THR A 71 -17.11 -0.81 -26.80
N PRO A 72 -17.61 -2.06 -26.82
CA PRO A 72 -17.74 -2.85 -25.61
C PRO A 72 -16.35 -3.16 -25.05
N GLN A 73 -16.13 -2.67 -23.84
CA GLN A 73 -14.91 -2.86 -23.05
C GLN A 73 -14.81 -4.35 -22.70
N THR A 74 -13.74 -5.02 -23.14
CA THR A 74 -13.47 -6.42 -22.79
C THR A 74 -13.36 -6.54 -21.28
N VAL A 75 -14.34 -7.19 -20.65
CA VAL A 75 -14.28 -7.56 -19.24
C VAL A 75 -13.19 -8.64 -19.12
N ILE A 76 -12.07 -8.29 -18.50
CA ILE A 76 -11.05 -9.28 -18.14
C ILE A 76 -11.64 -10.09 -16.99
N SER A 77 -12.19 -11.25 -17.32
CA SER A 77 -12.64 -12.23 -16.33
C SER A 77 -11.40 -12.90 -15.75
N PHE A 78 -10.96 -12.49 -14.57
CA PHE A 78 -9.94 -13.21 -13.83
C PHE A 78 -10.60 -14.44 -13.22
N GLN A 79 -10.25 -15.62 -13.75
CA GLN A 79 -10.66 -16.89 -13.17
C GLN A 79 -9.86 -17.10 -11.88
N ILE A 80 -10.53 -16.98 -10.74
CA ILE A 80 -9.96 -17.37 -9.45
C ILE A 80 -10.03 -18.90 -9.40
N GLU A 81 -8.92 -19.57 -9.71
CA GLU A 81 -8.79 -21.00 -9.48
C GLU A 81 -8.75 -21.26 -7.97
N ASN A 82 -9.85 -21.83 -7.45
CA ASN A 82 -9.96 -22.20 -6.04
C ASN A 82 -9.24 -23.53 -5.83
N TYR A 83 -7.95 -23.47 -5.46
CA TYR A 83 -7.17 -24.66 -5.09
C TYR A 83 -7.60 -25.11 -3.70
N THR A 84 -8.49 -26.09 -3.63
CA THR A 84 -8.79 -26.77 -2.36
C THR A 84 -7.79 -27.90 -2.19
N ASP A 85 -6.92 -27.77 -1.19
CA ASP A 85 -6.00 -28.82 -0.75
C ASP A 85 -6.78 -30.12 -0.51
N SER A 86 -6.37 -31.18 -1.21
CA SER A 86 -6.86 -32.53 -0.94
C SER A 86 -6.27 -33.03 0.38
N ILE A 87 -7.17 -33.40 1.30
CA ILE A 87 -6.89 -34.08 2.58
C ILE A 87 -6.22 -35.43 2.34
#